data_AF-R4Z629-F1
#
_entry.id   AF-R4Z629-F1
#
_cell.length_a   1.000
_cell.length_b   1.000
_cell.length_c   1.000
_cell.angle_alpha   90.00
_cell.angle_beta   90.00
_cell.angle_gamma   90.00
#
_symmetry.space_group_name_H-M   'P 1'
#
loop_
_entity.id
_entity.type
_entity.pdbx_description
1 polymer ?
#
loop_
_entity_poly.entity_id
_entity_poly.type
_entity_poly.pdbx_seq_one_letter_code
_entity_poly.pdbx_strand_id
1 'polypeptide(L)'
;MSVSQPPSGAPPALAPADGGPQRSLLTVPLDPVERRAMLEADVASMYRSTAAVLAVPVVIVALGLGLLKWWLGLLVLVVGFGAVVGVLAWRRAGAVTAVLNAMGARRLREGEYPRYSNLIEGLGMSSGVAEPRLYVVDDPGANAATVAIGDESCVVVTSGLLDAADRIALEAVLAQQVAHLSGGDAEAATAAFAFRTTVGWRHGLDRLLPARREELCDLNALDFTRYPPGMISALELVSKLGPAVAAADPSVAHFWMAAPDEFQVNNAAQVSIARRLALLVEL
;
A
#
# COMPACT_ATOMS: atom_id res chain seq x y z
N MET A 1 -88.05 0.79 -50.95
CA MET A 1 -89.43 0.28 -51.00
C MET A 1 -89.56 -0.79 -49.93
N SER A 2 -90.23 -0.44 -48.83
CA SER A 2 -91.60 -0.89 -48.49
C SER A 2 -91.60 -2.29 -47.92
N VAL A 3 -91.64 -2.46 -46.59
CA VAL A 3 -92.83 -2.35 -45.71
C VAL A 3 -93.75 -3.56 -45.90
N SER A 4 -93.92 -4.35 -44.84
CA SER A 4 -95.00 -5.31 -44.66
C SER A 4 -95.66 -5.08 -43.30
N GLN A 5 -96.63 -4.16 -43.32
CA GLN A 5 -98.04 -4.30 -42.92
C GLN A 5 -98.51 -5.27 -41.78
N PRO A 6 -99.69 -4.96 -41.19
CA PRO A 6 -100.07 -5.11 -39.77
C PRO A 6 -101.33 -6.01 -39.66
N PRO A 7 -102.49 -5.70 -38.99
CA PRO A 7 -102.84 -4.94 -37.77
C PRO A 7 -103.87 -5.63 -36.81
N SER A 8 -103.98 -5.04 -35.60
CA SER A 8 -105.22 -4.62 -34.87
C SER A 8 -106.36 -5.59 -34.48
N GLY A 9 -106.69 -5.60 -33.17
CA GLY A 9 -108.09 -5.55 -32.69
C GLY A 9 -108.42 -6.31 -31.38
N ALA A 10 -108.44 -5.58 -30.25
CA ALA A 10 -108.68 -5.95 -28.84
C ALA A 10 -110.11 -6.47 -28.47
N PRO A 11 -110.51 -6.61 -27.17
CA PRO A 11 -110.00 -7.41 -26.02
C PRO A 11 -111.15 -8.25 -25.34
N PRO A 12 -110.94 -8.91 -24.17
CA PRO A 12 -111.71 -8.50 -22.98
C PRO A 12 -110.96 -8.67 -21.63
N ALA A 13 -111.67 -8.43 -20.52
CA ALA A 13 -111.22 -8.04 -19.18
C ALA A 13 -110.91 -9.16 -18.14
N LEU A 14 -110.17 -8.75 -17.08
CA LEU A 14 -110.20 -9.12 -15.63
C LEU A 14 -109.52 -10.42 -15.06
N ALA A 15 -108.30 -10.23 -14.50
CA ALA A 15 -107.72 -10.58 -13.15
C ALA A 15 -107.70 -12.04 -12.55
N PRO A 16 -106.84 -12.37 -11.52
CA PRO A 16 -105.59 -11.79 -10.98
C PRO A 16 -104.40 -12.79 -10.70
N ALA A 17 -103.22 -12.20 -10.40
CA ALA A 17 -102.03 -12.61 -9.60
C ALA A 17 -101.60 -14.07 -9.34
N ASP A 18 -100.32 -14.38 -9.64
CA ASP A 18 -99.30 -15.07 -8.80
C ASP A 18 -97.99 -15.15 -9.64
N GLY A 19 -96.75 -14.98 -9.17
CA GLY A 19 -96.13 -15.32 -7.90
C GLY A 19 -94.81 -16.03 -8.23
N GLY A 20 -93.75 -15.27 -8.56
CA GLY A 20 -92.41 -15.80 -8.88
C GLY A 20 -91.34 -15.18 -7.96
N PRO A 21 -90.45 -15.98 -7.35
CA PRO A 21 -89.73 -15.59 -6.13
C PRO A 21 -88.65 -14.55 -6.41
N GLN A 22 -88.83 -13.37 -5.81
CA GLN A 22 -87.74 -12.43 -5.57
C GLN A 22 -86.70 -13.13 -4.67
N ARG A 23 -85.42 -13.01 -5.03
CA ARG A 23 -84.29 -13.38 -4.16
C ARG A 23 -84.35 -12.50 -2.90
N SER A 24 -84.95 -13.05 -1.85
CA SER A 24 -84.91 -12.53 -0.50
C SER A 24 -83.48 -12.67 0.03
N LEU A 25 -82.76 -11.55 0.10
CA LEU A 25 -81.66 -11.41 1.04
C LEU A 25 -82.24 -11.58 2.44
N LEU A 26 -82.14 -12.81 2.95
CA LEU A 26 -82.42 -13.21 4.32
C LEU A 26 -81.71 -12.26 5.30
N THR A 27 -82.44 -11.29 5.84
CA THR A 27 -82.07 -10.64 7.09
C THR A 27 -82.48 -11.57 8.22
N VAL A 28 -81.70 -12.64 8.43
CA VAL A 28 -81.80 -13.42 9.66
C VAL A 28 -81.44 -12.47 10.81
N PRO A 29 -82.32 -12.22 11.78
CA PRO A 29 -81.97 -11.40 12.94
C PRO A 29 -80.94 -12.18 13.78
N LEU A 30 -79.67 -11.77 13.72
CA LEU A 30 -78.61 -12.33 14.56
C LEU A 30 -78.88 -12.05 16.04
N ASP A 31 -78.65 -13.04 16.90
CA ASP A 31 -78.68 -12.91 18.36
C ASP A 31 -77.72 -11.78 18.79
N PRO A 32 -78.09 -10.91 19.76
CA PRO A 32 -77.20 -9.89 20.32
C PRO A 32 -75.77 -10.37 20.64
N VAL A 33 -75.58 -11.62 21.04
CA VAL A 33 -74.25 -12.19 21.34
C VAL A 33 -73.45 -12.44 20.06
N GLU A 34 -74.06 -13.05 19.05
CA GLU A 34 -73.43 -13.31 17.74
C GLU A 34 -73.11 -12.00 17.01
N ARG A 35 -73.99 -11.00 17.12
CA ARG A 35 -73.76 -9.66 16.57
C ARG A 35 -72.54 -8.98 17.20
N ARG A 36 -72.34 -9.12 18.51
CA ARG A 36 -71.16 -8.57 19.20
C ARG A 36 -69.88 -9.28 18.76
N ALA A 37 -69.91 -10.63 18.68
CA ALA A 37 -68.77 -11.40 18.22
C ALA A 37 -68.38 -11.05 16.76
N MET A 38 -69.36 -10.83 15.88
CA MET A 38 -69.12 -10.42 14.49
C MET A 38 -68.57 -9.00 14.40
N LEU A 39 -69.14 -8.05 15.16
CA LEU A 39 -68.62 -6.68 15.24
C LEU A 39 -67.19 -6.64 15.80
N GLU A 40 -66.89 -7.42 16.83
CA GLU A 40 -65.54 -7.54 17.39
C GLU A 40 -64.56 -8.14 16.37
N ALA A 41 -64.99 -9.15 15.60
CA ALA A 41 -64.18 -9.76 14.54
C ALA A 41 -63.92 -8.78 13.38
N ASP A 42 -64.93 -8.02 12.94
CA ASP A 42 -64.82 -7.00 11.88
C ASP A 42 -63.94 -5.84 12.32
N VAL A 43 -64.14 -5.34 13.53
CA VAL A 43 -63.34 -4.27 14.12
C VAL A 43 -61.88 -4.74 14.29
N ALA A 44 -61.65 -5.97 14.76
CA ALA A 44 -60.30 -6.53 14.86
C ALA A 44 -59.64 -6.72 13.48
N SER A 45 -60.41 -7.11 12.46
CA SER A 45 -59.93 -7.20 11.06
C SER A 45 -59.56 -5.83 10.49
N MET A 46 -60.39 -4.82 10.77
CA MET A 46 -60.15 -3.43 10.38
C MET A 46 -58.89 -2.88 11.04
N TYR A 47 -58.72 -3.06 12.36
CA TYR A 47 -57.50 -2.64 13.08
C TYR A 47 -56.23 -3.32 12.55
N ARG A 48 -56.27 -4.64 12.27
CA ARG A 48 -55.12 -5.36 11.69
C ARG A 48 -54.75 -4.84 10.30
N SER A 49 -55.75 -4.55 9.47
CA SER A 49 -55.54 -4.03 8.10
C SER A 49 -54.98 -2.61 8.11
N THR A 50 -55.53 -1.74 8.96
CA THR A 50 -55.01 -0.37 9.15
C THR A 50 -53.59 -0.37 9.73
N ALA A 51 -53.31 -1.23 10.71
CA ALA A 51 -51.97 -1.38 11.27
C ALA A 51 -50.96 -1.88 10.23
N ALA A 52 -51.35 -2.82 9.36
CA ALA A 52 -50.49 -3.31 8.28
C ALA A 52 -50.16 -2.20 7.27
N VAL A 53 -51.14 -1.39 6.86
CA VAL A 53 -50.93 -0.26 5.94
C VAL A 53 -49.97 0.78 6.52
N LEU A 54 -50.01 1.02 7.83
CA LEU A 54 -49.09 1.94 8.50
C LEU A 54 -47.71 1.34 8.81
N ALA A 55 -47.63 0.02 9.02
CA ALA A 55 -46.37 -0.67 9.32
C ALA A 55 -45.46 -0.81 8.09
N VAL A 56 -46.02 -1.05 6.90
CA VAL A 56 -45.25 -1.19 5.64
C VAL A 56 -44.32 0.00 5.36
N PRO A 57 -44.77 1.27 5.37
CA PRO A 57 -43.87 2.41 5.12
C PRO A 57 -42.80 2.56 6.20
N VAL A 58 -43.11 2.24 7.46
CA VAL A 58 -42.13 2.27 8.57
C VAL A 58 -41.02 1.25 8.34
N VAL A 59 -41.37 0.03 7.92
CA VAL A 59 -40.40 -1.01 7.57
C VAL A 59 -39.54 -0.60 6.38
N ILE A 60 -40.14 -0.03 5.33
CA ILE A 60 -39.39 0.47 4.16
C ILE A 60 -38.38 1.55 4.55
N VAL A 61 -38.79 2.52 5.39
CA VAL A 61 -37.90 3.58 5.89
C VAL A 61 -36.79 2.99 6.75
N ALA A 62 -37.10 2.06 7.67
CA ALA A 62 -36.10 1.41 8.51
C ALA A 62 -35.07 0.63 7.69
N LEU A 63 -35.52 -0.10 6.66
CA LEU A 63 -34.64 -0.79 5.72
C LEU A 63 -33.77 0.20 4.94
N GLY A 64 -34.37 1.27 4.40
CA GLY A 64 -33.64 2.33 3.68
C GLY A 64 -32.54 2.98 4.52
N LEU A 65 -32.83 3.32 5.78
CA LEU A 65 -31.86 3.86 6.73
C LEU A 65 -30.76 2.85 7.07
N GLY A 66 -31.11 1.57 7.20
CA GLY A 66 -30.15 0.47 7.39
C GLY A 66 -29.19 0.35 6.22
N LEU A 67 -29.70 0.27 4.99
CA LEU A 67 -28.89 0.24 3.78
C LEU A 67 -28.00 1.49 3.67
N LEU A 68 -28.53 2.68 3.97
CA LEU A 68 -27.76 3.93 3.94
C LEU A 68 -26.56 3.89 4.91
N LYS A 69 -26.75 3.38 6.14
CA LYS A 69 -25.65 3.21 7.11
C LYS A 69 -24.57 2.26 6.60
N TRP A 70 -24.96 1.14 6.01
CA TRP A 70 -24.03 0.18 5.41
C TRP A 70 -23.23 0.79 4.26
N TRP A 71 -23.90 1.52 3.35
CA TRP A 71 -23.25 2.23 2.26
C TRP A 71 -22.30 3.32 2.74
N LEU A 72 -22.68 4.08 3.77
CA LEU A 72 -21.81 5.08 4.38
C LEU A 72 -20.58 4.44 5.02
N GLY A 73 -20.73 3.31 5.71
CA GLY A 73 -19.62 2.52 6.25
C GLY A 73 -18.66 2.02 5.16
N LEU A 74 -19.20 1.49 4.05
CA LEU A 74 -18.40 1.06 2.90
C LEU A 74 -17.65 2.24 2.27
N LEU A 75 -18.31 3.40 2.11
CA LEU A 75 -17.69 4.61 1.58
C LEU A 75 -16.51 5.07 2.46
N VAL A 76 -16.68 5.09 3.78
CA VAL A 76 -15.60 5.43 4.72
C VAL A 76 -14.44 4.45 4.58
N LEU A 77 -14.71 3.15 4.44
CA LEU A 77 -13.67 2.13 4.26
C LEU A 77 -12.90 2.33 2.95
N VAL A 78 -13.60 2.54 1.82
CA VAL A 78 -12.98 2.75 0.51
C VAL A 78 -12.16 4.04 0.49
N VAL A 79 -12.70 5.14 1.01
CA VAL A 79 -12.00 6.42 1.09
C VAL A 79 -10.80 6.33 2.03
N GLY A 80 -10.97 5.70 3.19
CA GLY A 80 -9.89 5.48 4.16
C GLY A 80 -8.77 4.62 3.58
N PHE A 81 -9.11 3.52 2.92
CA PHE A 81 -8.13 2.67 2.23
C PHE A 81 -7.41 3.42 1.11
N GLY A 82 -8.16 4.15 0.28
CA GLY A 82 -7.60 5.00 -0.78
C GLY A 82 -6.65 6.07 -0.24
N ALA A 83 -6.99 6.69 0.89
CA ALA A 83 -6.10 7.65 1.56
C ALA A 83 -4.81 6.98 2.07
N VAL A 84 -4.89 5.79 2.68
CA VAL A 84 -3.71 5.03 3.12
C VAL A 84 -2.80 4.67 1.95
N VAL A 85 -3.37 4.14 0.87
CA VAL A 85 -2.62 3.81 -0.36
C VAL A 85 -1.99 5.06 -0.97
N GLY A 86 -2.73 6.17 -1.03
CA GLY A 86 -2.24 7.45 -1.56
C GLY A 86 -1.08 8.01 -0.75
N VAL A 87 -1.16 7.97 0.58
CA VAL A 87 -0.06 8.39 1.47
C VAL A 87 1.16 7.50 1.28
N LEU A 88 0.99 6.18 1.20
CA LEU A 88 2.10 5.25 1.00
C LEU A 88 2.79 5.45 -0.36
N ALA A 89 2.01 5.69 -1.43
CA ALA A 89 2.55 6.00 -2.75
C ALA A 89 3.32 7.33 -2.76
N TRP A 90 2.79 8.38 -2.14
CA TRP A 90 3.46 9.68 -2.02
C TRP A 90 4.77 9.58 -1.23
N ARG A 91 4.77 8.83 -0.13
CA ARG A 91 5.96 8.54 0.68
C ARG A 91 7.02 7.77 -0.10
N ARG A 92 6.62 6.78 -0.90
CA ARG A 92 7.52 6.00 -1.76
C ARG A 92 8.17 6.88 -2.82
N ALA A 93 7.41 7.78 -3.44
CA ALA A 93 7.92 8.72 -4.44
C ALA A 93 8.96 9.70 -3.84
N GLY A 94 8.82 10.08 -2.58
CA GLY A 94 9.78 10.93 -1.87
C GLY A 94 10.90 10.19 -1.14
N ALA A 95 10.96 8.84 -1.23
CA ALA A 95 11.81 8.03 -0.36
C ALA A 95 13.30 8.27 -0.57
N VAL A 96 13.76 8.30 -1.83
CA VAL A 96 15.17 8.54 -2.17
C VAL A 96 15.62 9.89 -1.62
N THR A 97 14.84 10.95 -1.87
CA THR A 97 15.14 12.30 -1.38
C THR A 97 15.17 12.34 0.15
N ALA A 98 14.23 11.66 0.82
CA ALA A 98 14.19 11.60 2.28
C ALA A 98 15.44 10.89 2.86
N VAL A 99 15.88 9.80 2.24
CA VAL A 99 17.11 9.07 2.64
C VAL A 99 18.34 9.94 2.41
N LEU A 100 18.48 10.56 1.25
CA LEU A 100 19.63 11.43 0.92
C LEU A 100 19.74 12.62 1.89
N ASN A 101 18.61 13.25 2.23
CA ASN A 101 18.57 14.33 3.22
C ASN A 101 18.98 13.84 4.60
N ALA A 102 18.51 12.65 5.01
CA ALA A 102 18.88 12.03 6.28
C ALA A 102 20.35 11.59 6.35
N MET A 103 20.99 11.34 5.20
CA MET A 103 22.44 11.12 5.10
C MET A 103 23.26 12.42 5.09
N GLY A 104 22.63 13.58 4.91
CA GLY A 104 23.35 14.83 4.63
C GLY A 104 24.05 14.83 3.28
N ALA A 105 23.56 14.04 2.31
CA ALA A 105 24.18 13.87 1.01
C ALA A 105 23.88 15.04 0.08
N ARG A 106 24.91 15.54 -0.60
CA ARG A 106 24.79 16.55 -1.66
C ARG A 106 25.10 15.95 -3.02
N ARG A 107 24.47 16.45 -4.06
CA ARG A 107 24.73 15.99 -5.43
C ARG A 107 26.19 16.29 -5.81
N LEU A 108 26.85 15.33 -6.45
CA LEU A 108 28.19 15.51 -7.00
C LEU A 108 28.17 16.60 -8.07
N ARG A 109 29.09 17.57 -7.98
CA ARG A 109 29.25 18.58 -9.04
C ARG A 109 30.07 18.02 -10.19
N GLU A 110 29.78 18.47 -11.39
CA GLU A 110 30.52 18.07 -12.58
C GLU A 110 32.01 18.40 -12.43
N GLY A 111 32.88 17.42 -12.69
CA GLY A 111 34.34 17.56 -12.57
C GLY A 111 34.91 17.54 -11.15
N GLU A 112 34.09 17.43 -10.09
CA GLU A 112 34.57 17.46 -8.69
C GLU A 112 35.38 16.22 -8.32
N TYR A 113 34.85 15.03 -8.64
CA TYR A 113 35.53 13.74 -8.44
C TYR A 113 35.49 12.89 -9.73
N PRO A 114 36.31 13.20 -10.75
CA PRO A 114 36.26 12.50 -12.04
C PRO A 114 36.53 11.00 -11.92
N ARG A 115 37.38 10.59 -10.97
CA ARG A 115 37.66 9.17 -10.70
C ARG A 115 36.40 8.43 -10.26
N TYR A 116 35.54 9.06 -9.46
CA TYR A 116 34.29 8.46 -8.98
C TYR A 116 33.30 8.27 -10.12
N SER A 117 33.07 9.32 -10.93
CA SER A 117 32.15 9.22 -12.08
C SER A 117 32.62 8.21 -13.11
N ASN A 118 33.91 8.21 -13.47
CA ASN A 118 34.45 7.33 -14.50
C ASN A 118 34.40 5.85 -14.10
N LEU A 119 34.63 5.55 -12.81
CA LEU A 119 34.53 4.17 -12.31
C LEU A 119 33.08 3.68 -12.28
N ILE A 120 32.13 4.51 -11.86
CA ILE A 120 30.70 4.13 -11.92
C ILE A 120 30.25 3.93 -13.36
N GLU A 121 30.63 4.81 -14.29
CA GLU A 121 30.29 4.67 -15.70
C GLU A 121 30.80 3.33 -16.26
N GLY A 122 32.06 2.98 -16.01
CA GLY A 122 32.64 1.70 -16.41
C GLY A 122 31.94 0.49 -15.80
N LEU A 123 31.62 0.54 -14.50
CA LEU A 123 30.89 -0.54 -13.82
C LEU A 123 29.45 -0.67 -14.33
N GLY A 124 28.76 0.44 -14.60
CA GLY A 124 27.40 0.47 -15.15
C GLY A 124 27.33 -0.21 -16.52
N MET A 125 28.31 0.07 -17.39
CA MET A 125 28.42 -0.59 -18.70
C MET A 125 28.58 -2.12 -18.59
N SER A 126 29.28 -2.61 -17.57
CA SER A 126 29.53 -4.05 -17.39
C SER A 126 28.42 -4.80 -16.66
N SER A 127 27.68 -4.12 -15.77
CA SER A 127 26.67 -4.71 -14.88
C SER A 127 25.24 -4.60 -15.42
N GLY A 128 25.00 -3.76 -16.44
CA GLY A 128 23.66 -3.52 -16.99
C GLY A 128 22.77 -2.66 -16.10
N VAL A 129 23.33 -2.09 -15.03
CA VAL A 129 22.63 -1.15 -14.14
C VAL A 129 22.56 0.22 -14.81
N ALA A 130 21.37 0.83 -14.82
CA ALA A 130 21.19 2.20 -15.30
C ALA A 130 22.07 3.16 -14.49
N GLU A 131 22.69 4.13 -15.17
CA GLU A 131 23.67 5.04 -14.55
C GLU A 131 23.09 5.76 -13.31
N PRO A 132 23.60 5.47 -12.11
CA PRO A 132 23.05 6.04 -10.89
C PRO A 132 23.49 7.48 -10.71
N ARG A 133 22.63 8.28 -10.06
CA ARG A 133 22.97 9.65 -9.68
C ARG A 133 24.04 9.62 -8.57
N LEU A 134 25.06 10.45 -8.68
CA LEU A 134 26.20 10.47 -7.77
C LEU A 134 26.03 11.55 -6.70
N TYR A 135 26.30 11.16 -5.46
CA TYR A 135 26.22 12.02 -4.29
C TYR A 135 27.46 11.88 -3.42
N VAL A 136 27.78 12.96 -2.70
CA VAL A 136 28.88 13.03 -1.76
C VAL A 136 28.37 13.46 -0.40
N VAL A 137 28.90 12.87 0.66
CA VAL A 137 28.76 13.37 2.03
C VAL A 137 30.10 13.95 2.45
N ASP A 138 30.12 15.20 2.88
CA ASP A 138 31.32 15.88 3.35
C ASP A 138 31.65 15.40 4.78
N ASP A 139 32.38 14.29 4.87
CA ASP A 139 32.80 13.65 6.12
C ASP A 139 34.21 13.03 5.97
N PRO A 140 35.10 13.16 6.97
CA PRO A 140 36.44 12.57 6.92
C PRO A 140 36.46 11.04 7.10
N GLY A 141 35.38 10.43 7.59
CA GLY A 141 35.21 8.99 7.66
C GLY A 141 35.16 8.36 6.26
N ALA A 142 35.32 7.03 6.22
CA ALA A 142 35.29 6.28 4.97
C ALA A 142 34.04 5.40 4.89
N ASN A 143 33.09 5.80 4.06
CA ASN A 143 31.87 5.03 3.87
C ASN A 143 31.26 5.24 2.47
N ALA A 144 30.39 4.31 2.10
CA ALA A 144 29.60 4.38 0.89
C ALA A 144 28.22 3.77 1.13
N ALA A 145 27.23 4.23 0.38
CA ALA A 145 25.87 3.73 0.45
C ALA A 145 25.21 3.80 -0.93
N THR A 146 24.15 3.02 -1.06
CA THR A 146 23.32 2.99 -2.26
C THR A 146 21.85 3.11 -1.91
N VAL A 147 21.10 3.90 -2.67
CA VAL A 147 19.67 4.15 -2.46
C VAL A 147 18.96 3.98 -3.80
N ALA A 148 17.83 3.29 -3.83
CA ALA A 148 17.09 3.07 -5.07
C ALA A 148 15.57 2.99 -4.85
N ILE A 149 14.76 3.46 -5.80
CA ILE A 149 13.33 3.16 -5.86
C ILE A 149 12.83 3.25 -7.30
N GLY A 150 12.23 2.17 -7.81
CA GLY A 150 11.88 2.10 -9.24
C GLY A 150 13.09 2.42 -10.13
N ASP A 151 12.95 3.41 -10.99
CA ASP A 151 14.02 3.83 -11.93
C ASP A 151 15.01 4.83 -11.31
N GLU A 152 14.77 5.32 -10.09
CA GLU A 152 15.70 6.23 -9.42
C GLU A 152 16.74 5.46 -8.62
N SER A 153 18.02 5.54 -9.02
CA SER A 153 19.16 4.96 -8.30
C SER A 153 20.19 6.04 -7.96
N CYS A 154 20.80 5.92 -6.78
CA CYS A 154 21.81 6.84 -6.28
C CYS A 154 22.94 6.07 -5.60
N VAL A 155 24.18 6.49 -5.84
CA VAL A 155 25.36 6.05 -5.08
C VAL A 155 25.86 7.26 -4.28
N VAL A 156 26.15 7.03 -3.01
CA VAL A 156 26.60 8.05 -2.05
C VAL A 156 27.97 7.62 -1.53
N VAL A 157 28.95 8.53 -1.56
CA VAL A 157 30.31 8.26 -1.06
C VAL A 157 30.78 9.41 -0.18
N THR A 158 31.42 9.11 0.95
CA THR A 158 32.02 10.14 1.81
C THR A 158 33.27 10.75 1.17
N SER A 159 33.53 12.04 1.38
CA SER A 159 34.78 12.69 0.94
C SER A 159 36.04 12.01 1.46
N GLY A 160 36.05 11.52 2.71
CA GLY A 160 37.20 10.81 3.29
C GLY A 160 37.58 9.55 2.52
N LEU A 161 36.58 8.76 2.11
CA LEU A 161 36.80 7.61 1.22
C LEU A 161 37.30 8.03 -0.17
N LEU A 162 36.71 9.08 -0.76
CA LEU A 162 37.10 9.58 -2.08
C LEU A 162 38.54 10.12 -2.11
N ASP A 163 39.00 10.72 -1.03
CA ASP A 163 40.33 11.31 -0.93
C ASP A 163 41.42 10.26 -0.60
N ALA A 164 41.08 9.26 0.23
CA ALA A 164 42.05 8.29 0.71
C ALA A 164 42.16 7.01 -0.12
N ALA A 165 41.07 6.59 -0.78
CA ALA A 165 41.09 5.37 -1.57
C ALA A 165 42.00 5.52 -2.79
N ASP A 166 42.77 4.48 -3.09
CA ASP A 166 43.39 4.35 -4.41
C ASP A 166 42.34 3.91 -5.44
N ARG A 167 42.77 3.75 -6.70
CA ARG A 167 41.83 3.37 -7.76
C ARG A 167 41.21 2.00 -7.50
N ILE A 168 42.00 1.03 -7.01
CA ILE A 168 41.58 -0.36 -6.85
C ILE A 168 40.57 -0.48 -5.70
N ALA A 169 40.87 0.12 -4.54
CA ALA A 169 39.98 0.13 -3.39
C ALA A 169 38.68 0.88 -3.71
N LEU A 170 38.76 2.02 -4.40
CA LEU A 170 37.56 2.76 -4.79
C LEU A 170 36.70 1.95 -5.75
N GLU A 171 37.31 1.34 -6.79
CA GLU A 171 36.59 0.49 -7.75
C GLU A 171 35.91 -0.70 -7.06
N ALA A 172 36.57 -1.32 -6.07
CA ALA A 172 35.96 -2.39 -5.28
C ALA A 172 34.74 -1.92 -4.47
N VAL A 173 34.84 -0.80 -3.74
CA VAL A 173 33.69 -0.25 -2.99
C VAL A 173 32.54 0.07 -3.94
N LEU A 174 32.83 0.72 -5.06
CA LEU A 174 31.80 1.08 -6.04
C LEU A 174 31.18 -0.15 -6.71
N ALA A 175 31.96 -1.20 -6.97
CA ALA A 175 31.44 -2.46 -7.48
C ALA A 175 30.47 -3.13 -6.49
N GLN A 176 30.74 -3.06 -5.19
CA GLN A 176 29.78 -3.52 -4.17
C GLN A 176 28.49 -2.69 -4.18
N GLN A 177 28.61 -1.36 -4.32
CA GLN A 177 27.44 -0.49 -4.41
C GLN A 177 26.60 -0.78 -5.66
N VAL A 178 27.25 -1.08 -6.79
CA VAL A 178 26.58 -1.55 -8.00
C VAL A 178 25.96 -2.94 -7.80
N ALA A 179 26.60 -3.83 -7.04
CA ALA A 179 26.02 -5.12 -6.67
C ALA A 179 24.70 -4.96 -5.90
N HIS A 180 24.62 -4.00 -4.96
CA HIS A 180 23.37 -3.67 -4.26
C HIS A 180 22.27 -3.17 -5.23
N LEU A 181 22.63 -2.33 -6.21
CA LEU A 181 21.66 -1.90 -7.24
C LEU A 181 21.16 -3.09 -8.07
N SER A 182 22.06 -3.91 -8.58
CA SER A 182 21.72 -5.06 -9.42
C SER A 182 20.93 -6.15 -8.65
N GLY A 183 21.19 -6.30 -7.36
CA GLY A 183 20.52 -7.26 -6.49
C GLY A 183 19.14 -6.82 -6.00
N GLY A 184 18.78 -5.54 -6.17
CA GLY A 184 17.50 -4.98 -5.74
C GLY A 184 17.35 -4.79 -4.23
N ASP A 185 18.39 -5.07 -3.43
CA ASP A 185 18.34 -4.92 -1.98
C ASP A 185 18.41 -3.44 -1.55
N ALA A 186 19.06 -2.58 -2.34
CA ALA A 186 18.99 -1.13 -2.19
C ALA A 186 17.55 -0.60 -2.33
N GLU A 187 16.76 -1.16 -3.27
CA GLU A 187 15.36 -0.79 -3.43
C GLU A 187 14.52 -1.30 -2.26
N ALA A 188 14.74 -2.54 -1.83
CA ALA A 188 14.06 -3.11 -0.66
C ALA A 188 14.33 -2.28 0.62
N ALA A 189 15.58 -1.86 0.84
CA ALA A 189 15.97 -1.02 1.97
C ALA A 189 15.29 0.36 1.92
N THR A 190 15.26 0.99 0.74
CA THR A 190 14.60 2.30 0.54
C THR A 190 13.09 2.22 0.73
N ALA A 191 12.45 1.16 0.23
CA ALA A 191 11.03 0.91 0.44
C ALA A 191 10.71 0.65 1.92
N ALA A 192 11.55 -0.13 2.62
CA ALA A 192 11.44 -0.36 4.05
C ALA A 192 11.55 0.95 4.85
N PHE A 193 12.51 1.83 4.48
CA PHE A 193 12.63 3.16 5.07
C PHE A 193 11.35 3.99 4.90
N ALA A 194 10.81 4.05 3.66
CA ALA A 194 9.58 4.78 3.36
C ALA A 194 8.39 4.25 4.17
N PHE A 195 8.26 2.93 4.27
CA PHE A 195 7.22 2.28 5.05
C PHE A 195 7.34 2.60 6.55
N ARG A 196 8.55 2.50 7.11
CA ARG A 196 8.84 2.78 8.53
C ARG A 196 8.43 4.20 8.91
N THR A 197 8.79 5.19 8.11
CA THR A 197 8.46 6.60 8.38
C THR A 197 6.95 6.87 8.29
N THR A 198 6.21 6.06 7.52
CA THR A 198 4.76 6.23 7.28
C THR A 198 3.90 5.64 8.40
N VAL A 199 4.17 4.39 8.77
CA VAL A 199 3.32 3.63 9.71
C VAL A 199 3.74 3.87 11.17
N GLY A 200 4.89 4.51 11.41
CA GLY A 200 5.40 4.74 12.77
C GLY A 200 5.86 3.45 13.47
N TRP A 201 5.94 2.34 12.74
CA TRP A 201 6.44 1.07 13.25
C TRP A 201 7.96 1.14 13.40
N ARG A 202 8.46 1.24 14.63
CA ARG A 202 9.89 1.54 14.89
C ARG A 202 10.82 0.32 14.90
N HIS A 203 10.30 -0.90 15.06
CA HIS A 203 11.12 -2.09 15.32
C HIS A 203 10.90 -3.22 14.31
N GLY A 204 11.98 -3.86 13.88
CA GLY A 204 11.94 -5.16 13.20
C GLY A 204 11.88 -5.11 11.67
N LEU A 205 11.75 -3.94 11.04
CA LEU A 205 11.89 -3.80 9.58
C LEU A 205 13.30 -4.14 9.10
N ASP A 206 14.31 -3.96 9.96
CA ASP A 206 15.70 -4.32 9.66
C ASP A 206 15.86 -5.84 9.43
N ARG A 207 14.91 -6.66 9.92
CA ARG A 207 14.87 -8.12 9.67
C ARG A 207 14.36 -8.50 8.28
N LEU A 208 13.81 -7.54 7.52
CA LEU A 208 13.35 -7.78 6.15
C LEU A 208 14.53 -7.82 5.17
N LEU A 209 15.68 -7.29 5.56
CA LEU A 209 16.89 -7.33 4.76
C LEU A 209 17.66 -8.62 5.05
N PRO A 210 18.29 -9.25 4.04
CA PRO A 210 19.04 -10.48 4.25
C PRO A 210 20.18 -10.29 5.27
N ALA A 211 20.26 -11.18 6.26
CA ALA A 211 21.26 -11.08 7.35
C ALA A 211 22.73 -11.13 6.87
N ARG A 212 22.96 -11.65 5.65
CA ARG A 212 24.29 -11.77 5.02
C ARG A 212 24.40 -10.95 3.73
N ARG A 213 23.56 -9.92 3.55
CA ARG A 213 23.55 -9.11 2.32
C ARG A 213 24.94 -8.54 2.00
N GLU A 214 25.69 -8.07 3.00
CA GLU A 214 27.02 -7.49 2.78
C GLU A 214 28.02 -8.55 2.29
N GLU A 215 28.01 -9.77 2.85
CA GLU A 215 28.85 -10.89 2.40
C GLU A 215 28.52 -11.25 0.93
N LEU A 216 27.24 -11.32 0.60
CA LEU A 216 26.79 -11.64 -0.76
C LEU A 216 27.15 -10.53 -1.75
N CYS A 217 27.02 -9.27 -1.34
CA CYS A 217 27.40 -8.13 -2.17
C CYS A 217 28.90 -8.01 -2.35
N ASP A 218 29.71 -8.35 -1.34
CA ASP A 218 31.17 -8.46 -1.50
C ASP A 218 31.52 -9.48 -2.57
N LEU A 219 30.91 -10.67 -2.51
CA LEU A 219 31.13 -11.73 -3.49
C LEU A 219 30.67 -11.32 -4.89
N ASN A 220 29.49 -10.74 -5.03
CA ASN A 220 28.98 -10.26 -6.32
C ASN A 220 29.86 -9.12 -6.89
N ALA A 221 30.47 -8.30 -6.04
CA ALA A 221 31.41 -7.26 -6.47
C ALA A 221 32.67 -7.87 -7.13
N LEU A 222 33.05 -9.09 -6.74
CA LEU A 222 34.16 -9.81 -7.36
C LEU A 222 33.83 -10.25 -8.78
N ASP A 223 32.57 -10.45 -9.14
CA ASP A 223 32.21 -10.79 -10.51
C ASP A 223 32.44 -9.61 -11.47
N PHE A 224 32.28 -8.38 -10.97
CA PHE A 224 32.55 -7.16 -11.74
C PHE A 224 34.05 -6.87 -11.83
N THR A 225 34.78 -6.95 -10.72
CA THR A 225 36.19 -6.54 -10.63
C THR A 225 37.17 -7.67 -10.95
N ARG A 226 36.76 -8.92 -10.75
CA ARG A 226 37.58 -10.14 -10.82
C ARG A 226 38.84 -10.06 -9.96
N TYR A 227 38.79 -9.30 -8.86
CA TYR A 227 39.97 -8.97 -8.07
C TYR A 227 39.69 -8.89 -6.55
N PRO A 228 39.67 -10.04 -5.84
CA PRO A 228 39.44 -10.10 -4.39
C PRO A 228 40.36 -9.20 -3.54
N PRO A 229 41.68 -9.06 -3.83
CA PRO A 229 42.55 -8.19 -3.06
C PRO A 229 42.09 -6.72 -3.05
N GLY A 230 41.37 -6.27 -4.08
CA GLY A 230 40.82 -4.92 -4.12
C GLY A 230 39.75 -4.69 -3.06
N MET A 231 38.86 -5.66 -2.86
CA MET A 231 37.84 -5.59 -1.80
C MET A 231 38.46 -5.67 -0.41
N ILE A 232 39.49 -6.50 -0.22
CA ILE A 232 40.24 -6.56 1.03
C ILE A 232 40.85 -5.19 1.36
N SER A 233 41.57 -4.59 0.40
CA SER A 233 42.16 -3.25 0.55
C SER A 233 41.11 -2.18 0.89
N ALA A 234 39.94 -2.23 0.25
CA ALA A 234 38.83 -1.34 0.54
C ALA A 234 38.31 -1.48 1.97
N LEU A 235 38.11 -2.71 2.45
CA LEU A 235 37.63 -2.99 3.81
C LEU A 235 38.66 -2.59 4.88
N GLU A 236 39.94 -2.84 4.63
CA GLU A 236 41.03 -2.39 5.50
C GLU A 236 41.07 -0.86 5.59
N LEU A 237 40.89 -0.16 4.46
CA LEU A 237 40.82 1.30 4.42
C LEU A 237 39.65 1.83 5.24
N VAL A 238 38.45 1.28 5.05
CA VAL A 238 37.25 1.66 5.82
C VAL A 238 37.47 1.40 7.33
N SER A 239 38.04 0.25 7.68
CA SER A 239 38.36 -0.07 9.08
C SER A 239 39.39 0.87 9.68
N LYS A 240 40.33 1.40 8.88
CA LYS A 240 41.41 2.27 9.35
C LYS A 240 40.96 3.72 9.52
N LEU A 241 40.13 4.23 8.61
CA LEU A 241 39.62 5.60 8.66
C LEU A 241 38.41 5.77 9.58
N GLY A 242 37.72 4.66 9.87
CA GLY A 242 36.51 4.66 10.68
C GLY A 242 35.26 4.82 9.81
N PRO A 243 34.20 4.03 10.06
CA PRO A 243 32.96 4.07 9.29
C PRO A 243 32.00 5.18 9.74
N ALA A 244 32.35 5.93 10.78
CA ALA A 244 31.51 6.97 11.34
C ALA A 244 31.22 8.07 10.31
N VAL A 245 29.95 8.46 10.21
CA VAL A 245 29.50 9.61 9.40
C VAL A 245 28.73 10.51 10.35
N ALA A 246 29.35 11.61 10.77
CA ALA A 246 28.89 12.45 11.87
C ALA A 246 27.55 13.14 11.58
N ALA A 247 27.26 13.37 10.29
CA ALA A 247 26.03 14.03 9.85
C ALA A 247 24.85 13.07 9.60
N ALA A 248 25.04 11.75 9.70
CA ALA A 248 24.04 10.78 9.28
C ALA A 248 23.02 10.44 10.38
N ASP A 249 21.73 10.52 10.05
CA ASP A 249 20.64 10.12 10.93
C ASP A 249 20.70 8.59 11.22
N PRO A 250 20.50 8.14 12.48
CA PRO A 250 20.47 6.71 12.84
C PRO A 250 19.54 5.86 11.97
N SER A 251 18.48 6.46 11.47
CA SER A 251 17.47 5.81 10.65
C SER A 251 18.05 5.32 9.31
N VAL A 252 19.13 5.93 8.80
CA VAL A 252 19.81 5.52 7.56
C VAL A 252 21.06 4.66 7.80
N ALA A 253 21.34 4.26 9.04
CA ALA A 253 22.52 3.46 9.38
C ALA A 253 22.65 2.17 8.54
N HIS A 254 21.53 1.54 8.22
CA HIS A 254 21.47 0.30 7.45
C HIS A 254 21.67 0.47 5.93
N PHE A 255 21.92 1.67 5.41
CA PHE A 255 22.31 1.85 4.01
C PHE A 255 23.83 1.87 3.82
N TRP A 256 24.57 2.24 4.86
CA TRP A 256 26.01 2.34 4.82
C TRP A 256 26.67 0.97 4.70
N MET A 257 27.73 0.86 3.92
CA MET A 257 28.56 -0.34 3.75
C MET A 257 29.11 -0.84 5.10
N ALA A 258 29.37 0.07 6.02
CA ALA A 258 29.75 -0.23 7.40
C ALA A 258 28.96 0.67 8.37
N ALA A 259 28.40 0.08 9.43
CA ALA A 259 27.64 0.81 10.43
C ALA A 259 28.52 1.88 11.10
N PRO A 260 28.11 3.16 11.12
CA PRO A 260 28.76 4.17 11.93
C PRO A 260 28.83 3.75 13.40
N ASP A 261 29.96 4.03 14.07
CA ASP A 261 30.27 3.48 15.40
C ASP A 261 29.23 3.82 16.48
N GLU A 262 28.58 4.98 16.39
CA GLU A 262 27.50 5.39 17.30
C GLU A 262 26.25 4.49 17.23
N PHE A 263 26.08 3.73 16.14
CA PHE A 263 24.92 2.84 15.91
C PHE A 263 25.23 1.35 16.12
N GLN A 264 26.49 0.99 16.37
CA GLN A 264 26.94 -0.40 16.58
C GLN A 264 26.24 -1.09 17.76
N VAL A 265 25.80 -0.33 18.77
CA VAL A 265 25.20 -0.88 20.00
C VAL A 265 23.84 -1.56 19.76
N ASN A 266 23.14 -1.23 18.67
CA ASN A 266 21.78 -1.75 18.40
C ASN A 266 21.59 -2.42 17.02
N ASN A 267 22.58 -2.37 16.13
CA ASN A 267 22.44 -2.90 14.75
C ASN A 267 23.08 -4.29 14.59
N ALA A 268 22.38 -5.33 15.05
CA ALA A 268 22.76 -6.73 14.80
C ALA A 268 22.62 -7.17 13.31
N ALA A 269 22.20 -6.27 12.42
CA ALA A 269 21.87 -6.57 11.03
C ALA A 269 23.07 -6.49 10.06
N GLN A 270 24.15 -5.78 10.42
CA GLN A 270 25.33 -5.68 9.55
C GLN A 270 26.46 -6.60 10.02
N VAL A 271 27.01 -7.35 9.07
CA VAL A 271 28.16 -8.23 9.31
C VAL A 271 29.40 -7.37 9.55
N SER A 272 30.13 -7.65 10.62
CA SER A 272 31.37 -6.94 10.96
C SER A 272 32.40 -7.00 9.82
N ILE A 273 33.15 -5.92 9.59
CA ILE A 273 34.23 -5.85 8.60
C ILE A 273 35.22 -7.02 8.76
N ALA A 274 35.60 -7.36 9.99
CA ALA A 274 36.51 -8.47 10.28
C ALA A 274 36.04 -9.82 9.70
N ARG A 275 34.73 -10.08 9.71
CA ARG A 275 34.15 -11.30 9.17
C ARG A 275 34.12 -11.31 7.64
N ARG A 276 33.83 -10.16 7.03
CA ARG A 276 33.90 -9.99 5.57
C ARG A 276 35.33 -10.18 5.05
N LEU A 277 36.30 -9.61 5.77
CA LEU A 277 37.73 -9.82 5.51
C LEU A 277 38.12 -11.31 5.59
N ALA A 278 37.69 -12.01 6.65
CA ALA A 278 37.98 -13.44 6.80
C ALA A 278 37.45 -14.27 5.63
N LEU A 279 36.23 -13.96 5.16
CA LEU A 279 35.61 -14.64 4.01
C LEU A 279 36.38 -14.38 2.70
N LEU A 280 36.86 -13.17 2.47
CA LEU A 280 37.57 -12.81 1.22
C LEU A 280 38.99 -13.37 1.15
N VAL A 281 39.65 -13.57 2.30
CA VAL A 281 40.98 -14.17 2.38
C VAL A 281 40.96 -15.67 2.05
N GLU A 282 39.80 -16.32 2.15
CA GLU A 282 39.63 -17.75 1.83
C GLU A 282 39.44 -18.03 0.33
N LEU A 283 39.27 -17.01 -0.52
CA LEU A 283 39.05 -17.11 -1.97
C LEU A 283 40.36 -17.13 -2.78
#